data_AF-A0A0N8SYP4-F1
#
_entry.id   AF-A0A0N8SYP4-F1
#
_cell.length_a   1.000
_cell.length_b   1.000
_cell.length_c   1.000
_cell.angle_alpha   90.00
_cell.angle_beta   90.00
_cell.angle_gamma   90.00
#
_symmetry.space_group_name_H-M   'P 1'
#
loop_
_entity.id
_entity.type
_entity.pdbx_description
1 polymer ?
#
loop_
_entity_poly.entity_id
_entity_poly.type
_entity_poly.pdbx_seq_one_letter_code
_entity_poly.pdbx_strand_id
1 'polypeptide(L)'
;MRGSITVQARRRHAVSIHIALHHVTHYRYERAVELGPQIVRLRPAAHSRTRVLSYSLKVLPENHFINWQQDPQGNYLARLVFPEKTNEFRVEVDLVAEMAVFNPFDFFLEPYAENIPFTYASEEQRELAPYLEKLPLTPRFKAYLDSISRVPIPAIDFLVGLNQRLSQDVDYLIRMEPGVQTPEFTLENASGSCRDSAWLLVQLLRHLGMAARFVSGYLIQLKADVEALDGPSGTDVDFTDLHAWCEVYLPGAGWVGLDATSGLFAGEGHIPLACSPEPSSAAPISGLVEPCETEFSHEMSVERIWEAPRVTKPYTEEQWQDIQALGRQIDADLLRDDVRLTMGGEPTFVSIDDRDGAEWNTAALGPRKRELSAELFQRMRAHYAPLGIVHFGQGKWYPGEQLPRWSLNCFWRKDGKPVWHNNALIADETQDYGATGELAGRFLASVAERLKLPERFVFPAYEDNFYYLWREGALPVNVTAEDSRLGDELERARLRKVFAQGLDKMIGQVLPLARSAKGENWQSGRWYLRDEHCRL
;
A
#
# COMPACT_ATOMS: atom_id res chain seq x y z
N MET A 1 2.67 -44.86 6.20
CA MET A 1 3.71 -43.82 6.27
C MET A 1 3.30 -42.68 5.36
N ARG A 2 2.80 -41.58 5.93
CA ARG A 2 2.53 -40.33 5.20
C ARG A 2 3.71 -39.40 5.50
N GLY A 3 4.63 -39.25 4.56
CA GLY A 3 5.73 -38.29 4.67
C GLY A 3 5.19 -36.89 4.38
N SER A 4 5.09 -36.05 5.42
CA SER A 4 4.86 -34.63 5.27
C SER A 4 6.14 -34.00 4.71
N ILE A 5 6.10 -33.53 3.47
CA ILE A 5 7.11 -32.61 2.95
C ILE A 5 6.84 -31.27 3.63
N THR A 6 7.52 -31.03 4.74
CA THR A 6 7.59 -29.71 5.36
C THR A 6 8.44 -28.85 4.45
N VAL A 7 7.80 -28.03 3.61
CA VAL A 7 8.48 -26.91 2.94
C VAL A 7 8.90 -25.96 4.06
N GLN A 8 10.17 -26.06 4.47
CA GLN A 8 10.81 -25.01 5.27
C GLN A 8 10.60 -23.71 4.49
N ALA A 9 9.81 -22.81 5.05
CA ALA A 9 9.72 -21.44 4.57
C ALA A 9 11.14 -20.88 4.58
N ARG A 10 11.80 -20.86 3.42
CA ARG A 10 13.03 -20.09 3.22
C ARG A 10 12.72 -18.68 3.71
N ARG A 11 13.54 -18.17 4.63
CA ARG A 11 13.53 -16.76 5.04
C ARG A 11 13.45 -15.94 3.76
N ARG A 12 12.30 -15.30 3.50
CA ARG A 12 12.21 -14.25 2.50
C ARG A 12 13.23 -13.21 2.95
N HIS A 13 14.40 -13.19 2.32
CA HIS A 13 15.27 -12.04 2.42
C HIS A 13 14.45 -10.94 1.75
N ALA A 14 13.89 -10.04 2.55
CA ALA A 14 13.46 -8.78 2.01
C ALA A 14 14.65 -8.22 1.23
N VAL A 15 14.39 -7.63 0.06
CA VAL A 15 15.41 -6.87 -0.66
C VAL A 15 15.74 -5.69 0.24
N SER A 16 16.74 -5.84 1.11
CA SER A 16 17.12 -4.83 2.09
C SER A 16 18.51 -4.29 1.75
N ILE A 17 18.70 -3.01 2.05
CA ILE A 17 20.00 -2.35 1.93
C ILE A 17 20.60 -2.34 3.34
N HIS A 18 21.84 -2.78 3.50
CA HIS A 18 22.57 -2.52 4.74
C HIS A 18 23.38 -1.25 4.58
N ILE A 19 23.24 -0.37 5.56
CA ILE A 19 24.00 0.87 5.63
C ILE A 19 24.95 0.85 6.82
N ALA A 20 26.05 1.57 6.71
CA ALA A 20 26.89 1.98 7.82
C ALA A 20 26.71 3.48 8.03
N LEU A 21 26.36 3.89 9.25
CA LEU A 21 26.28 5.27 9.69
C LEU A 21 27.45 5.55 10.64
N HIS A 22 28.11 6.67 10.40
CA HIS A 22 29.14 7.23 11.27
C HIS A 22 28.64 8.58 11.81
N HIS A 23 28.73 8.78 13.12
CA HIS A 23 28.36 10.03 13.79
C HIS A 23 29.44 10.42 14.79
N VAL A 24 29.99 11.63 14.65
CA VAL A 24 30.88 12.26 15.63
C VAL A 24 30.26 13.55 16.15
N THR A 25 30.20 13.69 17.47
CA THR A 25 30.02 14.98 18.14
C THR A 25 31.27 15.31 18.94
N HIS A 26 31.86 16.48 18.72
CA HIS A 26 33.12 16.87 19.34
C HIS A 26 33.04 18.29 19.93
N TYR A 27 33.25 18.35 21.24
CA TYR A 27 33.40 19.59 22.00
C TYR A 27 34.89 19.78 22.30
N ARG A 28 35.44 20.93 21.92
CA ARG A 28 36.80 21.34 22.27
C ARG A 28 36.72 22.56 23.17
N TYR A 29 37.39 22.47 24.31
CA TYR A 29 37.38 23.50 25.33
C TYR A 29 38.65 24.34 25.22
N GLU A 30 38.54 25.65 25.46
CA GLU A 30 39.70 26.58 25.42
C GLU A 30 40.82 26.19 26.40
N ARG A 31 40.50 25.42 27.44
CA ARG A 31 41.37 24.98 28.53
C ARG A 31 40.87 23.66 29.11
N ALA A 32 41.66 23.07 30.00
CA ALA A 32 41.25 21.90 30.75
C ALA A 32 40.09 22.25 31.70
N VAL A 33 38.96 21.57 31.52
CA VAL A 33 37.74 21.78 32.31
C VAL A 33 37.31 20.51 33.01
N GLU A 34 36.64 20.68 34.15
CA GLU A 34 35.93 19.58 34.80
C GLU A 34 34.63 19.25 34.05
N LEU A 35 34.50 17.99 33.64
CA LEU A 35 33.24 17.45 33.12
C LEU A 35 32.48 16.80 34.27
N GLY A 36 31.32 17.37 34.62
CA GLY A 36 30.37 16.68 35.48
C GLY A 36 29.77 15.46 34.77
N PRO A 37 28.85 14.72 35.41
CA PRO A 37 28.22 13.57 34.78
C PRO A 37 27.59 13.92 33.42
N GLN A 38 27.99 13.18 32.39
CA GLN A 38 27.41 13.29 31.04
C GLN A 38 26.45 12.14 30.80
N ILE A 39 25.45 12.38 29.96
CA ILE A 39 24.48 11.40 29.51
C ILE A 39 24.47 11.42 27.99
N VAL A 40 24.70 10.27 27.37
CA VAL A 40 24.65 10.07 25.91
C VAL A 40 23.51 9.12 25.58
N ARG A 41 22.60 9.57 24.70
CA ARG A 41 21.41 8.84 24.25
C ARG A 41 21.49 8.45 22.77
N LEU A 42 22.69 8.22 22.25
CA LEU A 42 22.92 7.96 20.82
C LEU A 42 22.83 6.47 20.44
N ARG A 43 22.20 5.64 21.28
CA ARG A 43 21.97 4.22 21.00
C ARG A 43 20.53 4.05 20.52
N PRO A 44 20.29 3.39 19.37
CA PRO A 44 18.93 3.15 18.88
C PRO A 44 18.02 2.51 19.91
N ALA A 45 16.80 3.03 20.00
CA ALA A 45 15.79 2.58 20.93
C ALA A 45 15.40 1.13 20.66
N ALA A 46 15.05 0.39 21.72
CA ALA A 46 14.71 -1.03 21.63
C ALA A 46 13.50 -1.32 20.72
N HIS A 47 12.62 -0.33 20.55
CA HIS A 47 11.40 -0.43 19.75
C HIS A 47 11.59 0.07 18.30
N SER A 48 12.82 0.39 17.87
CA SER A 48 13.11 0.75 16.48
C SER A 48 12.64 -0.37 15.54
N ARG A 49 11.86 -0.01 14.51
CA ARG A 49 11.44 -0.95 13.46
C ARG A 49 12.59 -1.30 12.53
N THR A 50 13.53 -0.37 12.35
CA THR A 50 14.76 -0.58 11.57
C THR A 50 15.73 -1.42 12.37
N ARG A 51 16.09 -2.58 11.83
CA ARG A 51 16.91 -3.57 12.52
C ARG A 51 18.38 -3.11 12.54
N VAL A 52 18.89 -2.90 13.75
CA VAL A 52 20.29 -2.57 14.00
C VAL A 52 21.12 -3.85 14.06
N LEU A 53 22.08 -3.99 13.15
CA LEU A 53 22.96 -5.15 13.02
C LEU A 53 24.20 -5.03 13.91
N SER A 54 24.75 -3.83 14.05
CA SER A 54 25.85 -3.55 14.98
C SER A 54 25.82 -2.11 15.46
N TYR A 55 26.34 -1.88 16.66
CA TYR A 55 26.45 -0.56 17.28
C TYR A 55 27.77 -0.48 18.04
N SER A 56 28.48 0.64 17.92
CA SER A 56 29.67 0.97 18.70
C SER A 56 29.57 2.39 19.25
N LEU A 57 30.12 2.60 20.44
CA LEU A 57 30.25 3.90 21.09
C LEU A 57 31.70 4.07 21.54
N LYS A 58 32.39 5.06 21.01
CA LYS A 58 33.72 5.47 21.45
C LYS A 58 33.63 6.86 22.07
N VAL A 59 34.32 7.05 23.19
CA VAL A 59 34.27 8.30 23.95
C VAL A 59 35.68 8.72 24.32
N LEU A 60 36.00 10.00 24.08
CA LEU A 60 37.18 10.66 24.62
C LEU A 60 36.76 11.70 25.66
N PRO A 61 37.51 11.86 26.77
CA PRO A 61 38.76 11.16 27.12
C PRO A 61 38.61 9.65 27.35
N GLU A 62 39.65 8.86 27.04
CA GLU A 62 39.61 7.40 27.16
C GLU A 62 39.43 6.93 28.61
N ASN A 63 40.04 7.64 29.56
CA ASN A 63 39.91 7.34 30.99
C ASN A 63 38.58 7.89 31.52
N HIS A 64 37.52 7.09 31.47
CA HIS A 64 36.21 7.43 32.00
C HIS A 64 35.50 6.21 32.56
N PHE A 65 34.53 6.44 33.43
CA PHE A 65 33.58 5.43 33.85
C PHE A 65 32.31 5.53 33.01
N ILE A 66 31.85 4.41 32.46
CA ILE A 66 30.58 4.30 31.73
C ILE A 66 29.61 3.35 32.46
N ASN A 67 28.37 3.81 32.65
CA ASN A 67 27.28 3.00 33.16
C ASN A 67 26.07 3.09 32.22
N TRP A 68 25.67 1.95 31.66
CA TRP A 68 24.49 1.87 30.80
C TRP A 68 23.23 1.70 31.61
N GLN A 69 22.22 2.51 31.31
CA GLN A 69 20.94 2.53 32.00
C GLN A 69 19.79 2.68 31.01
N GLN A 70 18.57 2.51 31.52
CA GLN A 70 17.35 2.96 30.87
C GLN A 70 16.69 4.04 31.72
N ASP A 71 16.20 5.10 31.08
CA ASP A 71 15.34 6.08 31.74
C ASP A 71 13.91 5.51 31.96
N PRO A 72 13.01 6.23 32.67
CA PRO A 72 11.64 5.75 32.88
C PRO A 72 10.84 5.51 31.58
N GLN A 73 11.27 6.08 30.46
CA GLN A 73 10.66 5.90 29.14
C GLN A 73 11.27 4.70 28.37
N GLY A 74 12.27 4.04 28.94
CA GLY A 74 12.95 2.89 28.35
C GLY A 74 14.05 3.25 27.34
N ASN A 75 14.44 4.53 27.25
CA ASN A 75 15.50 4.95 26.34
C ASN A 75 16.86 4.51 26.89
N TYR A 76 17.74 4.01 26.01
CA TYR A 76 19.10 3.69 26.41
C TYR A 76 19.91 4.95 26.65
N LEU A 77 20.59 5.02 27.79
CA LEU A 77 21.51 6.10 28.09
C LEU A 77 22.82 5.57 28.67
N ALA A 78 23.93 6.08 28.14
CA ALA A 78 25.25 5.90 28.71
C ALA A 78 25.53 7.08 29.65
N ARG A 79 25.65 6.80 30.95
CA ARG A 79 26.06 7.78 31.94
C ARG A 79 27.57 7.72 32.11
N LEU A 80 28.24 8.81 31.76
CA LEU A 80 29.70 8.93 31.75
C LEU A 80 30.17 9.84 32.89
N VAL A 81 31.25 9.45 33.56
CA VAL A 81 31.92 10.25 34.58
C VAL A 81 33.41 10.27 34.30
N PHE A 82 34.00 11.46 34.28
CA PHE A 82 35.40 11.69 33.96
C PHE A 82 36.16 12.05 35.25
N PRO A 83 37.22 11.32 35.61
CA PRO A 83 37.98 11.58 36.83
C PRO A 83 38.95 12.76 36.68
N GLU A 84 39.35 13.09 35.45
CA GLU A 84 40.36 14.10 35.15
C GLU A 84 39.77 15.26 34.33
N LYS A 85 40.36 16.45 34.48
CA LYS A 85 40.03 17.58 33.61
C LYS A 85 40.49 17.30 32.17
N THR A 86 39.75 17.81 31.19
CA THR A 86 40.02 17.57 29.78
C THR A 86 39.85 18.83 28.93
N ASN A 87 40.56 18.88 27.80
CA ASN A 87 40.40 19.91 26.78
C ASN A 87 39.40 19.50 25.69
N GLU A 88 38.88 18.28 25.73
CA GLU A 88 37.91 17.80 24.75
C GLU A 88 36.92 16.78 25.33
N PHE A 89 35.75 16.71 24.73
CA PHE A 89 34.77 15.64 24.88
C PHE A 89 34.31 15.22 23.49
N ARG A 90 34.66 14.00 23.07
CA ARG A 90 34.33 13.46 21.74
C ARG A 90 33.50 12.20 21.90
N VAL A 91 32.34 12.16 21.26
CA VAL A 91 31.45 11.01 21.21
C VAL A 91 31.35 10.55 19.77
N GLU A 92 31.73 9.32 19.51
CA GLU A 92 31.72 8.70 18.18
C GLU A 92 30.84 7.46 18.22
N VAL A 93 29.91 7.36 17.27
CA VAL A 93 28.97 6.26 17.11
C VAL A 93 29.11 5.69 15.70
N ASP A 94 29.33 4.37 15.64
CA ASP A 94 29.25 3.60 14.41
C ASP A 94 28.04 2.66 14.49
N LEU A 95 27.21 2.66 13.46
CA LEU A 95 25.98 1.89 13.39
C LEU A 95 25.89 1.15 12.05
N VAL A 96 25.52 -0.12 12.07
CA VAL A 96 25.07 -0.81 10.85
C VAL A 96 23.58 -1.12 10.97
N ALA A 97 22.79 -0.71 9.98
CA ALA A 97 21.35 -0.89 9.99
C ALA A 97 20.85 -1.54 8.70
N GLU A 98 19.79 -2.35 8.81
CA GLU A 98 19.07 -2.94 7.69
C GLU A 98 17.88 -2.05 7.31
N MET A 99 17.99 -1.37 6.17
CA MET A 99 16.97 -0.49 5.57
C MET A 99 15.94 -1.34 4.80
N ALA A 100 15.15 -2.10 5.55
CA ALA A 100 13.99 -2.80 5.01
C ALA A 100 12.77 -1.87 5.02
N VAL A 101 12.20 -1.61 3.85
CA VAL A 101 10.99 -0.80 3.71
C VAL A 101 9.85 -1.49 4.47
N PHE A 102 9.15 -0.73 5.31
CA PHE A 102 7.90 -1.15 5.92
C PHE A 102 6.78 -0.17 5.56
N ASN A 103 5.55 -0.66 5.51
CA ASN A 103 4.40 0.21 5.31
C ASN A 103 4.08 0.94 6.63
N PRO A 104 4.21 2.28 6.70
CA PRO A 104 3.94 3.02 7.93
C PRO A 104 2.46 2.99 8.33
N PHE A 105 1.55 2.52 7.45
CA PHE A 105 0.12 2.35 7.70
C PHE A 105 -0.28 0.91 8.04
N ASP A 106 0.68 -0.02 8.17
CA ASP A 106 0.39 -1.45 8.44
C ASP A 106 0.11 -1.70 9.93
N PHE A 107 -1.08 -1.29 10.37
CA PHE A 107 -1.59 -1.51 11.72
C PHE A 107 -3.12 -1.48 11.73
N PHE A 108 -3.71 -1.93 12.83
CA PHE A 108 -5.14 -1.82 13.09
C PHE A 108 -5.37 -0.88 14.26
N LEU A 109 -6.51 -0.20 14.24
CA LEU A 109 -6.95 0.65 15.34
C LEU A 109 -8.04 -0.07 16.14
N GLU A 110 -8.12 0.24 17.43
CA GLU A 110 -9.31 -0.11 18.20
C GLU A 110 -10.54 0.63 17.62
N PRO A 111 -11.74 0.02 17.63
CA PRO A 111 -12.92 0.60 16.98
C PRO A 111 -13.29 2.01 17.45
N TYR A 112 -13.00 2.36 18.71
CA TYR A 112 -13.28 3.68 19.26
C TYR A 112 -12.28 4.76 18.82
N ALA A 113 -11.15 4.37 18.24
CA ALA A 113 -10.08 5.24 17.79
C ALA A 113 -9.97 5.34 16.26
N GLU A 114 -10.88 4.70 15.50
CA GLU A 114 -10.90 4.75 14.03
C GLU A 114 -11.10 6.17 13.48
N ASN A 115 -11.74 7.05 14.26
CA ASN A 115 -11.98 8.45 13.89
C ASN A 115 -11.43 9.40 14.96
N ILE A 116 -10.95 10.58 14.53
CA ILE A 116 -10.50 11.65 15.43
C ILE A 116 -11.56 12.76 15.45
N PRO A 117 -11.98 13.26 16.63
CA PRO A 117 -11.45 12.95 17.95
C PRO A 117 -11.98 11.64 18.57
N PHE A 118 -11.14 10.98 19.36
CA PHE A 118 -11.52 9.87 20.24
C PHE A 118 -11.13 10.17 21.70
N THR A 119 -11.49 9.29 22.63
CA THR A 119 -11.08 9.37 24.05
C THR A 119 -10.48 8.03 24.47
N TYR A 120 -9.31 8.07 25.13
CA TYR A 120 -8.67 6.88 25.68
C TYR A 120 -9.53 6.19 26.76
N ALA A 121 -9.33 4.89 26.93
CA ALA A 121 -9.85 4.21 28.11
C ALA A 121 -9.22 4.80 29.39
N SER A 122 -9.90 4.69 30.52
CA SER A 122 -9.46 5.31 31.79
C SER A 122 -8.10 4.79 32.29
N GLU A 123 -7.80 3.51 32.05
CA GLU A 123 -6.53 2.89 32.38
C GLU A 123 -5.41 3.40 31.48
N GLU A 124 -5.61 3.39 30.15
CA GLU A 124 -4.68 3.96 29.18
C GLU A 124 -4.38 5.44 29.47
N GLN A 125 -5.41 6.23 29.81
CA GLN A 125 -5.23 7.64 30.12
C GLN A 125 -4.30 7.86 31.32
N ARG A 126 -4.32 6.95 32.30
CA ARG A 126 -3.42 7.00 33.46
C ARG A 126 -1.99 6.65 33.08
N GLU A 127 -1.81 5.63 32.25
CA GLU A 127 -0.49 5.20 31.76
C GLU A 127 0.14 6.24 30.82
N LEU A 128 -0.70 6.92 30.04
CA LEU A 128 -0.30 7.94 29.07
C LEU A 128 -0.23 9.36 29.66
N ALA A 129 -0.51 9.53 30.96
CA ALA A 129 -0.62 10.85 31.58
C ALA A 129 0.57 11.79 31.31
N PRO A 130 1.85 11.35 31.39
CA PRO A 130 2.99 12.22 31.07
C PRO A 130 2.96 12.73 29.61
N TYR A 131 2.45 11.92 28.70
CA TYR A 131 2.38 12.22 27.26
C TYR A 131 1.15 13.04 26.88
N LEU A 132 0.30 13.37 27.86
CA LEU A 132 -0.88 14.24 27.72
C LEU A 132 -0.66 15.62 28.36
N GLU A 133 0.51 15.87 28.96
CA GLU A 133 0.82 17.16 29.61
C GLU A 133 0.92 18.31 28.60
N LYS A 134 0.15 19.37 28.85
CA LYS A 134 -0.05 20.48 27.93
C LYS A 134 0.74 21.70 28.39
N LEU A 135 1.52 22.29 27.50
CA LEU A 135 1.92 23.68 27.64
C LEU A 135 0.68 24.60 27.60
N PRO A 136 0.76 25.79 28.25
CA PRO A 136 -0.30 26.78 28.20
C PRO A 136 -0.70 27.17 26.77
N LEU A 137 -1.97 27.47 26.57
CA LEU A 137 -2.48 28.02 25.30
C LEU A 137 -2.15 29.51 25.20
N THR A 138 -1.14 29.83 24.41
CA THR A 138 -0.77 31.19 24.03
C THR A 138 -1.62 31.68 22.83
N PRO A 139 -1.69 33.00 22.56
CA PRO A 139 -2.64 33.55 21.59
C PRO A 139 -2.55 32.96 20.18
N ARG A 140 -1.36 32.91 19.55
CA ARG A 140 -1.23 32.32 18.20
C ARG A 140 -1.42 30.83 18.22
N PHE A 141 -0.88 30.14 19.21
CA PHE A 141 -1.04 28.70 19.34
C PHE A 141 -2.51 28.30 19.49
N LYS A 142 -3.28 29.04 20.30
CA LYS A 142 -4.72 28.86 20.42
C LYS A 142 -5.45 29.11 19.10
N ALA A 143 -5.15 30.21 18.41
CA ALA A 143 -5.77 30.51 17.13
C ALA A 143 -5.50 29.41 16.07
N TYR A 144 -4.27 28.89 16.04
CA TYR A 144 -3.91 27.78 15.16
C TYR A 144 -4.66 26.50 15.54
N LEU A 145 -4.70 26.14 16.82
CA LEU A 145 -5.46 24.98 17.32
C LEU A 145 -6.96 25.08 17.02
N ASP A 146 -7.56 26.26 17.19
CA ASP A 146 -8.99 26.50 16.95
C ASP A 146 -9.35 26.39 15.45
N SER A 147 -8.37 26.59 14.55
CA SER A 147 -8.55 26.42 13.10
C SER A 147 -8.56 24.96 12.63
N ILE A 148 -8.28 24.00 13.53
CA ILE A 148 -8.30 22.58 13.22
C ILE A 148 -9.72 22.04 13.45
N SER A 149 -10.33 21.52 12.38
CA SER A 149 -11.68 20.93 12.44
C SER A 149 -11.76 19.81 13.47
N ARG A 150 -12.86 19.79 14.22
CA ARG A 150 -13.21 18.70 15.17
C ARG A 150 -14.30 17.78 14.65
N VAL A 151 -14.65 17.93 13.36
CA VAL A 151 -15.59 17.01 12.70
C VAL A 151 -14.92 15.64 12.61
N PRO A 152 -15.55 14.56 13.12
CA PRO A 152 -14.99 13.23 13.06
C PRO A 152 -14.66 12.79 11.63
N ILE A 153 -13.40 12.44 11.40
CA ILE A 153 -12.91 11.84 10.16
C ILE A 153 -11.96 10.68 10.50
N PRO A 154 -11.64 9.78 9.55
CA PRO A 154 -10.72 8.68 9.79
C PRO A 154 -9.39 9.16 10.38
N ALA A 155 -8.89 8.44 11.38
CA ALA A 155 -7.72 8.88 12.16
C ALA A 155 -6.48 9.07 11.29
N ILE A 156 -6.26 8.20 10.30
CA ILE A 156 -5.15 8.33 9.36
C ILE A 156 -5.26 9.60 8.52
N ASP A 157 -6.43 9.86 7.93
CA ASP A 157 -6.67 11.05 7.11
C ASP A 157 -6.47 12.33 7.93
N PHE A 158 -6.92 12.35 9.18
CA PHE A 158 -6.70 13.45 10.10
C PHE A 158 -5.21 13.69 10.36
N LEU A 159 -4.47 12.63 10.69
CA LEU A 159 -3.05 12.71 11.02
C LEU A 159 -2.21 13.12 9.80
N VAL A 160 -2.49 12.56 8.62
CA VAL A 160 -1.86 12.95 7.36
C VAL A 160 -2.14 14.43 7.07
N GLY A 161 -3.41 14.86 7.14
CA GLY A 161 -3.80 16.23 6.89
C GLY A 161 -3.18 17.23 7.86
N LEU A 162 -3.13 16.90 9.16
CA LEU A 162 -2.49 17.74 10.17
C LEU A 162 -0.98 17.84 9.94
N ASN A 163 -0.30 16.72 9.67
CA ASN A 163 1.14 16.69 9.48
C ASN A 163 1.58 17.46 8.23
N GLN A 164 0.86 17.27 7.11
CA GLN A 164 1.11 18.01 5.87
C GLN A 164 0.85 19.50 6.04
N ARG A 165 -0.21 19.86 6.76
CA ARG A 165 -0.52 21.27 7.04
C ARG A 165 0.61 21.94 7.82
N LEU A 166 1.16 21.28 8.85
CA LEU A 166 2.29 21.85 9.60
C LEU A 166 3.53 22.01 8.72
N SER A 167 3.84 21.02 7.88
CA SER A 167 4.96 21.09 6.93
C SER A 167 4.82 22.24 5.93
N GLN A 168 3.58 22.62 5.56
CA GLN A 168 3.30 23.76 4.68
C GLN A 168 3.29 25.10 5.42
N ASP A 169 2.86 25.12 6.69
CA ASP A 169 2.71 26.35 7.48
C ASP A 169 4.01 26.77 8.20
N VAL A 170 5.00 25.88 8.30
CA VAL A 170 6.27 26.13 9.02
C VAL A 170 7.47 25.84 8.11
N ASP A 171 8.14 26.90 7.66
CA ASP A 171 9.35 26.79 6.84
C ASP A 171 10.51 26.14 7.62
N TYR A 172 11.17 25.16 7.01
CA TYR A 172 12.33 24.51 7.61
C TYR A 172 13.57 25.40 7.53
N LEU A 173 14.26 25.55 8.67
CA LEU A 173 15.55 26.22 8.75
C LEU A 173 16.52 25.48 9.67
N ILE A 174 17.80 25.50 9.31
CA ILE A 174 18.89 24.97 10.13
C ILE A 174 19.33 26.06 11.10
N ARG A 175 19.33 25.74 12.40
CA ARG A 175 19.75 26.69 13.44
C ARG A 175 20.56 26.05 14.55
N MET A 176 21.54 26.79 15.06
CA MET A 176 22.51 26.32 16.04
C MET A 176 22.16 26.69 17.48
N GLU A 177 21.16 27.56 17.72
CA GLU A 177 20.86 27.99 19.09
C GLU A 177 20.35 26.82 19.93
N PRO A 178 20.72 26.74 21.21
CA PRO A 178 20.28 25.65 22.07
C PRO A 178 18.76 25.70 22.33
N GLY A 179 18.21 24.53 22.68
CA GLY A 179 16.81 24.40 23.08
C GLY A 179 15.81 24.33 21.92
N VAL A 180 14.55 24.11 22.28
CA VAL A 180 13.42 23.98 21.35
C VAL A 180 12.55 25.22 21.47
N GLN A 181 12.10 25.75 20.33
CA GLN A 181 11.17 26.88 20.29
C GLN A 181 9.84 26.50 20.97
N THR A 182 9.17 27.49 21.55
CA THR A 182 7.78 27.29 22.01
C THR A 182 6.83 27.20 20.82
N PRO A 183 5.68 26.53 20.94
CA PRO A 183 4.65 26.54 19.89
C PRO A 183 4.26 27.94 19.42
N GLU A 184 4.18 28.91 20.35
CA GLU A 184 3.93 30.32 20.01
C GLU A 184 5.00 30.87 19.09
N PHE A 185 6.28 30.71 19.44
CA PHE A 185 7.38 31.29 18.69
C PHE A 185 7.55 30.67 17.30
N THR A 186 7.36 29.35 17.18
CA THR A 186 7.36 28.65 15.88
C THR A 186 6.25 29.18 14.97
N LEU A 187 5.04 29.38 15.49
CA LEU A 187 3.92 29.96 14.74
C LEU A 187 4.04 31.47 14.52
N GLU A 188 4.78 32.18 15.37
CA GLU A 188 5.07 33.60 15.21
C GLU A 188 5.98 33.85 14.00
N ASN A 189 7.05 33.06 13.91
CA ASN A 189 8.04 33.13 12.84
C ASN A 189 7.65 32.36 11.59
N ALA A 190 6.63 31.49 11.68
CA ALA A 190 6.25 30.53 10.64
C ALA A 190 7.43 29.70 10.13
N SER A 191 8.41 29.42 11.01
CA SER A 191 9.65 28.78 10.61
C SER A 191 10.41 28.19 11.81
N GLY A 192 11.13 27.09 11.60
CA GLY A 192 11.82 26.36 12.66
C GLY A 192 12.66 25.18 12.17
N SER A 193 13.46 24.61 13.09
CA SER A 193 14.19 23.37 12.86
C SER A 193 13.30 22.15 13.11
N CYS A 194 13.77 20.94 12.77
CA CYS A 194 12.98 19.70 12.94
C CYS A 194 12.45 19.50 14.36
N ARG A 195 13.26 19.82 15.38
CA ARG A 195 12.86 19.81 16.79
C ARG A 195 11.75 20.81 17.13
N ASP A 196 11.68 21.94 16.44
CA ASP A 196 10.67 22.96 16.71
C ASP A 196 9.31 22.51 16.13
N SER A 197 9.31 22.03 14.87
CA SER A 197 8.11 21.48 14.22
C SER A 197 7.59 20.22 14.92
N ALA A 198 8.49 19.33 15.35
CA ALA A 198 8.14 18.14 16.13
C ALA A 198 7.45 18.51 17.45
N TRP A 199 7.98 19.50 18.16
CA TRP A 199 7.41 19.93 19.44
C TRP A 199 6.08 20.65 19.30
N LEU A 200 5.92 21.49 18.26
CA LEU A 200 4.63 22.08 17.90
C LEU A 200 3.59 20.97 17.64
N LEU A 201 3.93 19.94 16.85
CA LEU A 201 3.02 18.83 16.56
C LEU A 201 2.66 18.03 17.81
N VAL A 202 3.63 17.71 18.68
CA VAL A 202 3.38 17.07 19.98
C VAL A 202 2.35 17.88 20.77
N GLN A 203 2.56 19.19 20.89
CA GLN A 203 1.67 20.04 21.66
C GLN A 203 0.27 20.17 21.05
N LEU A 204 0.16 20.22 19.72
CA LEU A 204 -1.15 20.20 19.05
C LEU A 204 -1.89 18.90 19.38
N LEU A 205 -1.28 17.74 19.17
CA LEU A 205 -1.90 16.44 19.42
C LEU A 205 -2.36 16.30 20.88
N ARG A 206 -1.55 16.75 21.84
CA ARG A 206 -1.95 16.77 23.26
C ARG A 206 -3.18 17.62 23.51
N HIS A 207 -3.24 18.82 22.92
CA HIS A 207 -4.44 19.67 22.99
C HIS A 207 -5.64 19.12 22.21
N LEU A 208 -5.41 18.26 21.23
CA LEU A 208 -6.44 17.48 20.53
C LEU A 208 -6.91 16.25 21.34
N GLY A 209 -6.28 15.95 22.49
CA GLY A 209 -6.65 14.85 23.38
C GLY A 209 -5.87 13.55 23.12
N MET A 210 -4.85 13.58 22.27
CA MET A 210 -4.03 12.42 21.92
C MET A 210 -2.68 12.48 22.65
N ALA A 211 -2.26 11.35 23.20
CA ALA A 211 -0.96 11.22 23.84
C ALA A 211 0.13 11.28 22.77
N ALA A 212 1.09 12.19 22.95
CA ALA A 212 2.17 12.41 22.00
C ALA A 212 3.51 12.58 22.70
N ARG A 213 4.59 12.14 22.06
CA ARG A 213 5.96 12.21 22.58
C ARG A 213 6.92 12.77 21.56
N PHE A 214 7.93 13.47 22.06
CA PHE A 214 9.04 13.99 21.28
C PHE A 214 10.06 12.87 21.04
N VAL A 215 10.48 12.68 19.81
CA VAL A 215 11.50 11.70 19.44
C VAL A 215 12.74 12.42 18.93
N SER A 216 13.90 12.07 19.49
CA SER A 216 15.20 12.37 18.91
C SER A 216 15.77 11.10 18.32
N GLY A 217 16.27 11.18 17.09
CA GLY A 217 16.78 10.01 16.40
C GLY A 217 17.72 10.33 15.25
N TYR A 218 18.06 9.32 14.48
CA TYR A 218 18.71 9.49 13.17
C TYR A 218 17.65 9.51 12.07
N LEU A 219 17.84 10.38 11.09
CA LEU A 219 17.18 10.28 9.80
C LEU A 219 18.21 9.82 8.78
N ILE A 220 17.89 8.76 8.05
CA ILE A 220 18.66 8.25 6.92
C ILE A 220 17.76 8.33 5.71
N GLN A 221 18.18 9.08 4.69
CA GLN A 221 17.50 9.10 3.41
C GLN A 221 18.48 8.62 2.33
N LEU A 222 18.09 7.55 1.66
CA LEU A 222 18.85 6.98 0.56
C LEU A 222 18.31 7.52 -0.76
N LYS A 223 19.22 7.85 -1.69
CA LYS A 223 18.86 8.18 -3.06
C LYS A 223 18.07 7.02 -3.69
N ALA A 224 16.88 7.32 -4.19
CA ALA A 224 16.08 6.36 -4.93
C ALA A 224 16.79 5.97 -6.25
N ASP A 225 16.60 4.72 -6.68
CA ASP A 225 17.18 4.24 -7.95
C ASP A 225 16.46 4.81 -9.17
N VAL A 226 15.17 5.07 -9.02
CA VAL A 226 14.28 5.55 -10.06
C VAL A 226 13.63 6.82 -9.56
N GLU A 227 13.62 7.85 -10.39
CA GLU A 227 12.91 9.09 -10.09
C GLU A 227 11.41 8.80 -9.98
N ALA A 228 10.74 9.45 -9.02
CA ALA A 228 9.31 9.30 -8.85
C ALA A 228 8.58 9.82 -10.11
N LEU A 229 7.73 8.98 -10.71
CA LEU A 229 6.89 9.38 -11.85
C LEU A 229 5.84 10.42 -11.46
N ASP A 230 5.27 10.26 -10.25
CA ASP A 230 4.35 11.20 -9.61
C ASP A 230 4.68 11.27 -8.12
N GLY A 231 5.05 12.46 -7.61
CA GLY A 231 5.39 12.70 -6.21
C GLY A 231 6.69 13.49 -6.02
N PRO A 232 6.99 13.95 -4.79
CA PRO A 232 8.26 14.62 -4.51
C PRO A 232 9.43 13.66 -4.74
N SER A 233 10.41 14.09 -5.54
CA SER A 233 11.70 13.41 -5.65
C SER A 233 12.36 13.43 -4.27
N GLY A 234 12.80 12.25 -3.81
CA GLY A 234 13.60 12.14 -2.59
C GLY A 234 14.95 12.83 -2.72
N THR A 235 15.84 12.61 -1.78
CA THR A 235 17.20 13.18 -1.83
C THR A 235 17.98 12.72 -3.07
N ASP A 236 18.79 13.63 -3.63
CA ASP A 236 19.69 13.35 -4.77
C ASP A 236 20.95 12.57 -4.36
N VAL A 237 21.24 12.50 -3.07
CA VAL A 237 22.40 11.84 -2.47
C VAL A 237 21.99 11.04 -1.25
N ASP A 238 22.74 10.01 -0.90
CA ASP A 238 22.57 9.38 0.41
C ASP A 238 22.99 10.38 1.48
N PHE A 239 22.13 10.64 2.45
CA PHE A 239 22.45 11.52 3.55
C PHE A 239 21.87 11.01 4.87
N THR A 240 22.50 11.46 5.95
CA THR A 240 22.03 11.22 7.29
C THR A 240 22.28 12.42 8.18
N ASP A 241 21.40 12.64 9.14
CA ASP A 241 21.55 13.67 10.16
C ASP A 241 20.86 13.24 11.46
N LEU A 242 21.16 13.93 12.56
CA LEU A 242 20.31 13.93 13.74
C LEU A 242 19.00 14.62 13.41
N HIS A 243 17.90 13.98 13.78
CA HIS A 243 16.57 14.47 13.47
C HIS A 243 15.64 14.35 14.66
N ALA A 244 14.53 15.08 14.59
CA ALA A 244 13.48 15.01 15.58
C ALA A 244 12.11 14.96 14.91
N TRP A 245 11.22 14.15 15.49
CA TRP A 245 9.85 13.99 15.01
C TRP A 245 8.89 13.75 16.18
N CYS A 246 7.60 13.72 15.88
CA CYS A 246 6.55 13.43 16.85
C CYS A 246 6.14 11.96 16.75
N GLU A 247 5.85 11.31 17.87
CA GLU A 247 5.09 10.07 17.88
C GLU A 247 3.77 10.24 18.63
N VAL A 248 2.68 9.74 18.06
CA VAL A 248 1.35 9.72 18.66
C VAL A 248 0.96 8.30 19.05
N TYR A 249 0.38 8.11 20.23
CA TYR A 249 -0.12 6.81 20.66
C TYR A 249 -1.56 6.60 20.16
N LEU A 250 -1.76 5.61 19.31
CA LEU A 250 -3.07 5.21 18.80
C LEU A 250 -3.44 3.83 19.35
N PRO A 251 -4.59 3.67 20.02
CA PRO A 251 -5.05 2.36 20.50
C PRO A 251 -5.11 1.35 19.35
N GLY A 252 -4.51 0.18 19.56
CA GLY A 252 -4.35 -0.88 18.55
C GLY A 252 -3.05 -0.79 17.74
N ALA A 253 -2.58 0.42 17.40
CA ALA A 253 -1.35 0.61 16.62
C ALA A 253 -0.10 0.85 17.48
N GLY A 254 -0.27 1.37 18.69
CA GLY A 254 0.82 1.83 19.54
C GLY A 254 1.35 3.20 19.13
N TRP A 255 2.66 3.42 19.31
CA TRP A 255 3.33 4.68 18.92
C TRP A 255 3.57 4.72 17.41
N VAL A 256 3.04 5.77 16.76
CA VAL A 256 3.15 6.01 15.32
C VAL A 256 3.86 7.33 15.06
N GLY A 257 4.92 7.31 14.25
CA GLY A 257 5.76 8.47 13.99
C GLY A 257 5.26 9.38 12.87
N LEU A 258 5.33 10.68 13.10
CA LEU A 258 4.94 11.76 12.20
C LEU A 258 6.08 12.78 12.12
N ASP A 259 6.59 12.98 10.91
CA ASP A 259 7.62 13.97 10.63
C ASP A 259 6.98 15.24 10.07
N ALA A 260 6.86 16.25 10.92
CA ALA A 260 6.26 17.54 10.56
C ALA A 260 7.14 18.36 9.62
N THR A 261 8.43 18.02 9.45
CA THR A 261 9.30 18.70 8.50
C THR A 261 9.00 18.24 7.07
N SER A 262 8.83 16.93 6.86
CA SER A 262 8.51 16.37 5.54
C SER A 262 7.01 16.27 5.24
N GLY A 263 6.15 16.37 6.27
CA GLY A 263 4.72 16.13 6.14
C GLY A 263 4.37 14.65 5.96
N LEU A 264 5.33 13.74 6.16
CA LEU A 264 5.17 12.30 5.99
C LEU A 264 5.18 11.56 7.32
N PHE A 265 4.67 10.32 7.32
CA PHE A 265 4.86 9.41 8.44
C PHE A 265 6.32 8.94 8.49
N ALA A 266 6.80 8.65 9.70
CA ALA A 266 8.14 8.13 9.91
C ALA A 266 8.29 6.75 9.24
N GLY A 267 9.31 6.61 8.39
CA GLY A 267 9.61 5.39 7.64
C GLY A 267 10.83 4.65 8.17
N GLU A 268 11.40 3.75 7.37
CA GLU A 268 12.61 2.97 7.71
C GLU A 268 13.85 3.84 7.93
N GLY A 269 13.85 5.05 7.36
CA GLY A 269 14.87 6.08 7.56
C GLY A 269 14.90 6.67 8.98
N HIS A 270 13.79 6.59 9.72
CA HIS A 270 13.64 7.22 11.04
C HIS A 270 14.00 6.21 12.13
N ILE A 271 15.25 6.29 12.62
CA ILE A 271 15.76 5.40 13.68
C ILE A 271 15.67 6.12 15.03
N PRO A 272 14.66 5.82 15.88
CA PRO A 272 14.51 6.47 17.17
C PRO A 272 15.71 6.16 18.07
N LEU A 273 16.20 7.16 18.79
CA LEU A 273 17.27 7.04 19.78
C LEU A 273 16.70 7.24 21.20
N ALA A 274 15.97 8.34 21.39
CA ALA A 274 15.28 8.67 22.64
C ALA A 274 13.89 9.25 22.39
N CYS A 275 12.88 8.68 23.02
CA CYS A 275 11.49 9.12 22.96
C CYS A 275 11.02 9.56 24.35
N SER A 276 10.54 10.79 24.49
CA SER A 276 10.24 11.39 25.78
C SER A 276 9.00 12.30 25.73
N PRO A 277 8.24 12.44 26.82
CA PRO A 277 7.23 13.49 26.91
C PRO A 277 7.81 14.90 26.77
N GLU A 278 9.06 15.11 27.18
CA GLU A 278 9.72 16.42 27.15
C GLU A 278 10.98 16.40 26.28
N PRO A 279 11.21 17.42 25.42
CA PRO A 279 12.38 17.45 24.53
C PRO A 279 13.71 17.46 25.27
N SER A 280 13.76 18.11 26.45
CA SER A 280 14.97 18.19 27.28
C SER A 280 15.48 16.82 27.73
N SER A 281 14.56 15.86 27.92
CA SER A 281 14.90 14.49 28.31
C SER A 281 15.26 13.59 27.13
N ALA A 282 15.03 14.05 25.89
CA ALA A 282 15.45 13.39 24.66
C ALA A 282 16.74 13.98 24.06
N ALA A 283 17.40 14.92 24.75
CA ALA A 283 18.65 15.50 24.27
C ALA A 283 19.71 14.41 23.98
N PRO A 284 20.33 14.40 22.78
CA PRO A 284 21.30 13.37 22.39
C PRO A 284 22.49 13.27 23.34
N ILE A 285 22.98 14.42 23.79
CA ILE A 285 24.03 14.57 24.79
C ILE A 285 23.59 15.64 25.78
N SER A 286 23.68 15.35 27.08
CA SER A 286 23.37 16.30 28.14
C SER A 286 24.30 16.09 29.34
N GLY A 287 24.77 17.16 29.96
CA GLY A 287 25.59 17.06 31.17
C GLY A 287 26.09 18.42 31.63
N LEU A 288 26.90 18.41 32.69
CA LEU A 288 27.45 19.61 33.29
C LEU A 288 28.89 19.83 32.81
N VAL A 289 29.23 21.05 32.46
CA VAL A 289 30.60 21.45 32.10
C VAL A 289 30.98 22.68 32.91
N GLU A 290 32.23 22.74 33.39
CA GLU A 290 32.78 23.95 33.98
C GLU A 290 32.68 25.11 32.98
N PRO A 291 32.27 26.33 33.39
CA PRO A 291 32.17 27.47 32.48
C PRO A 291 33.47 27.71 31.70
N CYS A 292 33.38 27.65 30.37
CA CYS A 292 34.48 27.87 29.43
C CYS A 292 33.93 28.20 28.03
N GLU A 293 34.78 28.79 27.19
CA GLU A 293 34.49 28.83 25.75
C GLU A 293 34.64 27.41 25.15
N THR A 294 33.68 27.03 24.30
CA THR A 294 33.60 25.71 23.68
C THR A 294 33.43 25.86 22.17
N GLU A 295 34.35 25.25 21.41
CA GLU A 295 34.18 25.00 19.99
C GLU A 295 33.41 23.68 19.80
N PHE A 296 32.33 23.72 19.02
CA PHE A 296 31.48 22.58 18.75
C PHE A 296 31.57 22.19 17.28
N SER A 297 31.79 20.89 17.02
CA SER A 297 31.71 20.32 15.69
C SER A 297 30.91 19.03 15.69
N HIS A 298 30.26 18.76 14.57
CA HIS A 298 29.42 17.61 14.35
C HIS A 298 29.63 17.11 12.92
N GLU A 299 29.83 15.81 12.77
CA GLU A 299 30.05 15.14 11.50
C GLU A 299 29.20 13.88 11.43
N MET A 300 28.52 13.69 10.31
CA MET A 300 27.77 12.47 10.03
C MET A 300 27.95 12.02 8.58
N SER A 301 28.02 10.71 8.38
CA SER A 301 28.06 10.10 7.06
C SER A 301 27.31 8.77 7.04
N VAL A 302 26.84 8.39 5.85
CA VAL A 302 26.20 7.10 5.61
C VAL A 302 26.78 6.47 4.34
N GLU A 303 27.06 5.17 4.40
CA GLU A 303 27.55 4.38 3.29
C GLU A 303 26.70 3.12 3.11
N ARG A 304 26.41 2.74 1.88
CA ARG A 304 25.76 1.45 1.57
C ARG A 304 26.81 0.36 1.54
N ILE A 305 26.79 -0.54 2.53
CA ILE A 305 27.78 -1.63 2.66
C ILE A 305 27.31 -2.93 2.02
N TRP A 306 26.00 -3.08 1.79
CA TRP A 306 25.42 -4.23 1.08
C TRP A 306 24.07 -3.87 0.47
N GLU A 307 23.82 -4.29 -0.77
CA GLU A 307 22.52 -4.20 -1.43
C GLU A 307 22.12 -5.56 -1.99
N ALA A 308 20.92 -6.03 -1.68
CA ALA A 308 20.34 -7.16 -2.41
C ALA A 308 20.14 -6.79 -3.90
N PRO A 309 20.40 -7.72 -4.84
CA PRO A 309 20.13 -7.48 -6.27
C PRO A 309 18.66 -7.12 -6.48
N ARG A 310 18.40 -6.05 -7.24
CA ARG A 310 17.06 -5.49 -7.45
C ARG A 310 16.83 -5.12 -8.90
N VAL A 311 15.59 -5.30 -9.36
CA VAL A 311 15.17 -5.05 -10.76
C VAL A 311 15.25 -3.56 -11.16
N THR A 312 15.46 -2.67 -10.20
CA THR A 312 15.57 -1.22 -10.40
C THR A 312 16.97 -0.75 -10.81
N LYS A 313 17.99 -1.63 -10.73
CA LYS A 313 19.33 -1.38 -11.26
C LYS A 313 19.73 -2.49 -12.24
N PRO A 314 20.56 -2.20 -13.25
CA PRO A 314 21.20 -3.24 -14.03
C PRO A 314 22.00 -4.18 -13.11
N TYR A 315 21.91 -5.49 -13.35
CA TYR A 315 22.77 -6.46 -12.67
C TYR A 315 24.23 -6.18 -13.02
N THR A 316 25.13 -6.37 -12.04
CA THR A 316 26.56 -6.36 -12.32
C THR A 316 26.92 -7.55 -13.23
N GLU A 317 28.04 -7.46 -13.93
CA GLU A 317 28.51 -8.55 -14.79
C GLU A 317 28.68 -9.87 -13.99
N GLU A 318 29.19 -9.78 -12.76
CA GLU A 318 29.31 -10.92 -11.84
C GLU A 318 27.94 -11.53 -11.50
N GLN A 319 26.95 -10.69 -11.12
CA GLN A 319 25.59 -11.14 -10.85
C GLN A 319 24.96 -11.82 -12.08
N TRP A 320 25.20 -11.28 -13.26
CA TRP A 320 24.70 -11.87 -14.51
C TRP A 320 25.32 -13.23 -14.79
N GLN A 321 26.63 -13.37 -14.57
CA GLN A 321 27.34 -14.64 -14.72
C GLN A 321 26.82 -15.70 -13.74
N ASP A 322 26.52 -15.32 -12.50
CA ASP A 322 25.91 -16.19 -11.50
C ASP A 322 24.51 -16.66 -11.90
N ILE A 323 23.66 -15.75 -12.39
CA ILE A 323 22.32 -16.08 -12.91
C ILE A 323 22.44 -17.09 -14.06
N GLN A 324 23.36 -16.85 -15.00
CA GLN A 324 23.61 -17.74 -16.13
C GLN A 324 24.14 -19.11 -15.67
N ALA A 325 25.01 -19.14 -14.66
CA ALA A 325 25.53 -20.38 -14.07
C ALA A 325 24.41 -21.19 -13.40
N LEU A 326 23.53 -20.54 -12.64
CA LEU A 326 22.36 -21.18 -12.04
C LEU A 326 21.38 -21.68 -13.10
N GLY A 327 21.14 -20.92 -14.17
CA GLY A 327 20.32 -21.35 -15.31
C GLY A 327 20.85 -22.64 -15.93
N ARG A 328 22.15 -22.70 -16.24
CA ARG A 328 22.81 -23.92 -16.74
C ARG A 328 22.69 -25.10 -15.78
N GLN A 329 22.76 -24.85 -14.47
CA GLN A 329 22.58 -25.89 -13.47
C GLN A 329 21.14 -26.41 -13.46
N ILE A 330 20.14 -25.52 -13.49
CA ILE A 330 18.73 -25.89 -13.56
C ILE A 330 18.45 -26.70 -14.83
N ASP A 331 18.98 -26.29 -15.98
CA ASP A 331 18.83 -27.03 -17.24
C ASP A 331 19.42 -28.44 -17.14
N ALA A 332 20.61 -28.57 -16.53
CA ALA A 332 21.24 -29.86 -16.29
C ALA A 332 20.41 -30.75 -15.34
N ASP A 333 19.83 -30.16 -14.29
CA ASP A 333 18.95 -30.86 -13.35
C ASP A 333 17.65 -31.33 -14.03
N LEU A 334 17.00 -30.47 -14.83
CA LEU A 334 15.79 -30.81 -15.58
C LEU A 334 16.02 -31.95 -16.58
N LEU A 335 17.17 -31.94 -17.27
CA LEU A 335 17.56 -33.02 -18.18
C LEU A 335 17.84 -34.33 -17.44
N ARG A 336 18.57 -34.26 -16.31
CA ARG A 336 18.89 -35.43 -15.49
C ARG A 336 17.63 -36.08 -14.94
N ASP A 337 16.68 -35.27 -14.50
CA ASP A 337 15.46 -35.73 -13.83
C ASP A 337 14.30 -35.96 -14.82
N ASP A 338 14.58 -35.91 -16.14
CA ASP A 338 13.66 -36.20 -17.24
C ASP A 338 12.36 -35.38 -17.22
N VAL A 339 12.47 -34.11 -16.82
CA VAL A 339 11.34 -33.19 -16.72
C VAL A 339 11.02 -32.63 -18.11
N ARG A 340 10.28 -33.40 -18.91
CA ARG A 340 9.94 -33.07 -20.30
C ARG A 340 8.74 -32.14 -20.49
N LEU A 341 7.94 -31.92 -19.45
CA LEU A 341 6.77 -31.06 -19.50
C LEU A 341 6.76 -30.14 -18.28
N THR A 342 6.84 -28.85 -18.53
CA THR A 342 6.58 -27.80 -17.54
C THR A 342 5.29 -27.09 -17.95
N MET A 343 4.34 -26.98 -17.02
CA MET A 343 3.06 -26.31 -17.25
C MET A 343 2.98 -25.10 -16.33
N GLY A 344 2.82 -23.91 -16.92
CA GLY A 344 2.52 -22.69 -16.16
C GLY A 344 1.15 -22.75 -15.49
N GLY A 345 0.83 -21.77 -14.65
CA GLY A 345 -0.42 -21.74 -13.88
C GLY A 345 -1.69 -21.61 -14.74
N GLU A 346 -1.61 -20.98 -15.91
CA GLU A 346 -2.70 -20.84 -16.88
C GLU A 346 -2.18 -21.19 -18.30
N PRO A 347 -2.40 -22.41 -18.82
CA PRO A 347 -1.95 -22.78 -20.16
C PRO A 347 -2.76 -22.05 -21.24
N THR A 348 -2.05 -21.41 -22.17
CA THR A 348 -2.67 -20.65 -23.28
C THR A 348 -2.60 -21.45 -24.57
N PHE A 349 -3.73 -21.60 -25.26
CA PHE A 349 -3.76 -22.11 -26.63
C PHE A 349 -3.27 -21.01 -27.58
N VAL A 350 -2.24 -21.32 -28.38
CA VAL A 350 -1.75 -20.47 -29.47
C VAL A 350 -1.79 -21.30 -30.75
N SER A 351 -2.46 -20.79 -31.78
CA SER A 351 -2.55 -21.49 -33.06
C SER A 351 -1.16 -21.69 -33.67
N ILE A 352 -0.88 -22.89 -34.17
CA ILE A 352 0.39 -23.14 -34.89
C ILE A 352 0.42 -22.48 -36.27
N ASP A 353 -0.75 -22.21 -36.84
CA ASP A 353 -0.89 -21.65 -38.18
C ASP A 353 -0.62 -20.14 -38.22
N ASP A 354 -0.68 -19.47 -37.06
CA ASP A 354 -0.45 -18.04 -36.91
C ASP A 354 -0.05 -17.70 -35.46
N ARG A 355 1.19 -18.04 -35.07
CA ARG A 355 1.65 -17.85 -33.69
C ARG A 355 1.89 -16.38 -33.31
N ASP A 356 2.26 -15.59 -34.31
CA ASP A 356 2.62 -14.18 -34.14
C ASP A 356 1.43 -13.23 -34.37
N GLY A 357 0.28 -13.78 -34.74
CA GLY A 357 -0.97 -13.02 -34.92
C GLY A 357 -1.33 -12.19 -33.69
N ALA A 358 -1.89 -11.01 -33.94
CA ALA A 358 -2.27 -10.07 -32.87
C ALA A 358 -3.21 -10.71 -31.83
N GLU A 359 -4.10 -11.61 -32.25
CA GLU A 359 -5.06 -12.28 -31.37
C GLU A 359 -4.45 -13.24 -30.33
N TRP A 360 -3.17 -13.60 -30.49
CA TRP A 360 -2.41 -14.45 -29.56
C TRP A 360 -1.44 -13.66 -28.69
N ASN A 361 -1.12 -12.41 -29.07
CA ASN A 361 -0.11 -11.58 -28.43
C ASN A 361 -0.72 -10.35 -27.73
N THR A 362 -1.50 -9.55 -28.44
CA THR A 362 -1.91 -8.20 -27.99
C THR A 362 -3.41 -7.97 -28.00
N ALA A 363 -4.14 -8.47 -29.00
CA ALA A 363 -5.57 -8.27 -29.14
C ALA A 363 -6.37 -9.25 -28.27
N ALA A 364 -7.43 -8.74 -27.61
CA ALA A 364 -8.31 -9.55 -26.77
C ALA A 364 -9.00 -10.67 -27.56
N LEU A 365 -9.51 -10.32 -28.75
CA LEU A 365 -10.12 -11.20 -29.74
C LEU A 365 -9.47 -10.95 -31.10
N GLY A 366 -9.47 -11.96 -31.95
CA GLY A 366 -9.29 -11.79 -33.39
C GLY A 366 -10.26 -12.66 -34.17
N PRO A 367 -10.14 -12.68 -35.50
CA PRO A 367 -11.12 -13.31 -36.37
C PRO A 367 -11.26 -14.82 -36.14
N ARG A 368 -10.19 -15.50 -35.69
CA ARG A 368 -10.17 -16.98 -35.63
C ARG A 368 -10.18 -17.51 -34.21
N LYS A 369 -9.80 -16.71 -33.22
CA LYS A 369 -9.67 -17.15 -31.82
C LYS A 369 -10.93 -17.81 -31.26
N ARG A 370 -12.13 -17.27 -31.54
CA ARG A 370 -13.40 -17.86 -31.06
C ARG A 370 -13.68 -19.20 -31.74
N GLU A 371 -13.52 -19.27 -33.05
CA GLU A 371 -13.76 -20.48 -33.85
C GLU A 371 -12.84 -21.62 -33.42
N LEU A 372 -11.53 -21.35 -33.32
CA LEU A 372 -10.53 -22.32 -32.88
C LEU A 372 -10.75 -22.77 -31.43
N SER A 373 -11.17 -21.84 -30.55
CA SER A 373 -11.53 -22.19 -29.17
C SER A 373 -12.75 -23.10 -29.10
N ALA A 374 -13.77 -22.86 -29.93
CA ALA A 374 -14.97 -23.69 -30.01
C ALA A 374 -14.64 -25.08 -30.57
N GLU A 375 -13.81 -25.17 -31.61
CA GLU A 375 -13.35 -26.43 -32.16
C GLU A 375 -12.56 -27.26 -31.14
N LEU A 376 -11.57 -26.63 -30.48
CA LEU A 376 -10.80 -27.26 -29.42
C LEU A 376 -11.72 -27.77 -28.30
N PHE A 377 -12.67 -26.94 -27.87
CA PHE A 377 -13.67 -27.31 -26.86
C PHE A 377 -14.47 -28.55 -27.28
N GLN A 378 -14.99 -28.60 -28.51
CA GLN A 378 -15.79 -29.75 -28.97
C GLN A 378 -14.94 -31.03 -29.04
N ARG A 379 -13.69 -30.94 -29.49
CA ARG A 379 -12.75 -32.08 -29.49
C ARG A 379 -12.47 -32.59 -28.09
N MET A 380 -12.16 -31.68 -27.15
CA MET A 380 -11.93 -32.02 -25.75
C MET A 380 -13.18 -32.63 -25.11
N ARG A 381 -14.34 -32.03 -25.34
CA ARG A 381 -15.62 -32.55 -24.84
C ARG A 381 -15.91 -33.94 -25.37
N ALA A 382 -15.76 -34.17 -26.68
CA ALA A 382 -16.01 -35.48 -27.28
C ALA A 382 -15.14 -36.58 -26.65
N HIS A 383 -13.91 -36.23 -26.27
CA HIS A 383 -12.97 -37.14 -25.64
C HIS A 383 -13.23 -37.34 -24.14
N TYR A 384 -13.34 -36.26 -23.37
CA TYR A 384 -13.38 -36.31 -21.90
C TYR A 384 -14.78 -36.35 -21.30
N ALA A 385 -15.76 -35.76 -21.98
CA ALA A 385 -17.10 -35.48 -21.43
C ALA A 385 -18.23 -35.62 -22.48
N PRO A 386 -18.36 -36.76 -23.19
CA PRO A 386 -19.34 -36.91 -24.28
C PRO A 386 -20.80 -36.81 -23.80
N LEU A 387 -21.05 -37.13 -22.53
CA LEU A 387 -22.36 -37.05 -21.85
C LEU A 387 -22.45 -35.89 -20.86
N GLY A 388 -21.51 -34.94 -20.94
CA GLY A 388 -21.47 -33.74 -20.12
C GLY A 388 -22.44 -32.66 -20.59
N ILE A 389 -22.77 -31.73 -19.69
CA ILE A 389 -23.52 -30.52 -20.00
C ILE A 389 -22.55 -29.41 -20.42
N VAL A 390 -22.94 -28.65 -21.44
CA VAL A 390 -22.18 -27.52 -21.97
C VAL A 390 -22.74 -26.23 -21.38
N HIS A 391 -21.85 -25.32 -20.96
CA HIS A 391 -22.23 -24.00 -20.47
C HIS A 391 -21.28 -22.93 -21.01
N PHE A 392 -21.79 -22.13 -21.94
CA PHE A 392 -21.08 -21.00 -22.53
C PHE A 392 -21.59 -19.72 -21.91
N GLY A 393 -20.67 -18.93 -21.36
CA GLY A 393 -21.03 -17.71 -20.65
C GLY A 393 -19.91 -16.68 -20.64
N GLN A 394 -20.07 -15.68 -19.79
CA GLN A 394 -19.08 -14.64 -19.58
C GLN A 394 -17.91 -15.18 -18.74
N GLY A 395 -16.70 -14.84 -19.15
CA GLY A 395 -15.44 -15.09 -18.47
C GLY A 395 -14.94 -13.85 -17.74
N LYS A 396 -13.63 -13.78 -17.49
CA LYS A 396 -12.99 -12.63 -16.84
C LYS A 396 -13.21 -11.36 -17.67
N TRP A 397 -13.48 -10.25 -17.00
CA TRP A 397 -13.54 -8.92 -17.58
C TRP A 397 -12.31 -8.13 -17.15
N TYR A 398 -11.44 -7.82 -18.11
CA TYR A 398 -10.22 -7.06 -17.82
C TYR A 398 -10.48 -5.54 -17.94
N PRO A 399 -9.84 -4.70 -17.10
CA PRO A 399 -9.92 -3.25 -17.24
C PRO A 399 -9.56 -2.80 -18.66
N GLY A 400 -10.40 -1.96 -19.26
CA GLY A 400 -10.20 -1.44 -20.63
C GLY A 400 -10.82 -2.29 -21.74
N GLU A 401 -11.27 -3.52 -21.48
CA GLU A 401 -12.07 -4.30 -22.45
C GLU A 401 -13.55 -3.88 -22.38
N GLN A 402 -14.24 -3.80 -23.52
CA GLN A 402 -15.64 -3.35 -23.58
C GLN A 402 -16.66 -4.40 -23.16
N LEU A 403 -16.33 -5.66 -23.38
CA LEU A 403 -17.15 -6.81 -23.04
C LEU A 403 -16.29 -7.82 -22.29
N PRO A 404 -16.86 -8.57 -21.34
CA PRO A 404 -16.15 -9.68 -20.73
C PRO A 404 -15.73 -10.68 -21.80
N ARG A 405 -14.60 -11.36 -21.56
CA ARG A 405 -14.20 -12.50 -22.39
C ARG A 405 -15.23 -13.63 -22.25
N TRP A 406 -15.07 -14.71 -22.98
CA TRP A 406 -15.95 -15.87 -22.91
C TRP A 406 -15.37 -16.98 -22.05
N SER A 407 -16.25 -17.79 -21.47
CA SER A 407 -15.90 -19.03 -20.80
C SER A 407 -16.69 -20.18 -21.43
N LEU A 408 -15.96 -21.17 -21.99
CA LEU A 408 -16.55 -22.39 -22.55
C LEU A 408 -16.36 -23.53 -21.56
N ASN A 409 -17.43 -23.91 -20.87
CA ASN A 409 -17.37 -24.90 -19.80
C ASN A 409 -18.05 -26.20 -20.22
N CYS A 410 -17.48 -27.32 -19.78
CA CYS A 410 -18.12 -28.63 -19.84
C CYS A 410 -18.12 -29.25 -18.45
N PHE A 411 -19.28 -29.67 -17.97
CA PHE A 411 -19.43 -30.32 -16.69
C PHE A 411 -19.88 -31.76 -16.89
N TRP A 412 -19.18 -32.71 -16.28
CA TRP A 412 -19.50 -34.12 -16.34
C TRP A 412 -19.37 -34.76 -14.95
N ARG A 413 -19.97 -35.94 -14.80
CA ARG A 413 -19.85 -36.69 -13.56
C ARG A 413 -18.66 -37.64 -13.65
N LYS A 414 -17.89 -37.71 -12.56
CA LYS A 414 -16.79 -38.67 -12.42
C LYS A 414 -17.25 -40.13 -12.41
N ASP A 415 -18.52 -40.39 -12.11
CA ASP A 415 -19.12 -41.73 -12.15
C ASP A 415 -19.57 -42.17 -13.56
N GLY A 416 -19.29 -41.36 -14.60
CA GLY A 416 -19.60 -41.67 -16.00
C GLY A 416 -21.09 -41.60 -16.35
N LYS A 417 -21.98 -41.27 -15.39
CA LYS A 417 -23.41 -41.13 -15.68
C LYS A 417 -23.67 -39.85 -16.49
N PRO A 418 -24.63 -39.88 -17.43
CA PRO A 418 -24.99 -38.71 -18.21
C PRO A 418 -25.53 -37.58 -17.33
N VAL A 419 -25.06 -36.35 -17.59
CA VAL A 419 -25.66 -35.11 -17.08
C VAL A 419 -26.61 -34.53 -18.12
N TRP A 420 -26.26 -34.70 -19.40
CA TRP A 420 -27.06 -34.30 -20.54
C TRP A 420 -27.35 -35.52 -21.41
N HIS A 421 -28.62 -35.72 -21.77
CA HIS A 421 -29.07 -36.93 -22.45
C HIS A 421 -29.28 -36.77 -23.96
N ASN A 422 -29.39 -35.54 -24.47
CA ASN A 422 -29.71 -35.29 -25.87
C ASN A 422 -28.77 -34.25 -26.49
N ASN A 423 -27.65 -34.72 -27.05
CA ASN A 423 -26.64 -33.85 -27.65
C ASN A 423 -27.16 -33.05 -28.86
N ALA A 424 -28.25 -33.47 -29.51
CA ALA A 424 -28.85 -32.72 -30.62
C ALA A 424 -29.50 -31.39 -30.19
N LEU A 425 -29.70 -31.18 -28.89
CA LEU A 425 -30.23 -29.92 -28.33
C LEU A 425 -29.14 -28.89 -27.99
N ILE A 426 -27.86 -29.20 -28.26
CA ILE A 426 -26.76 -28.27 -28.05
C ILE A 426 -26.52 -27.54 -29.36
N ALA A 427 -26.66 -26.21 -29.33
CA ALA A 427 -26.48 -25.37 -30.50
C ALA A 427 -25.04 -25.40 -31.02
N ASP A 428 -24.91 -25.40 -32.34
CA ASP A 428 -23.65 -25.19 -33.06
C ASP A 428 -23.46 -23.69 -33.32
N GLU A 429 -22.39 -23.09 -32.80
CA GLU A 429 -22.15 -21.66 -32.94
C GLU A 429 -21.89 -21.21 -34.39
N THR A 430 -21.63 -22.14 -35.30
CA THR A 430 -21.45 -21.85 -36.73
C THR A 430 -22.76 -21.74 -37.51
N GLN A 431 -23.91 -22.06 -36.87
CA GLN A 431 -25.22 -22.07 -37.50
C GLN A 431 -26.13 -20.99 -36.90
N ASP A 432 -26.84 -20.26 -37.76
CA ASP A 432 -27.90 -19.36 -37.33
C ASP A 432 -29.22 -20.12 -37.22
N TYR A 433 -29.71 -20.29 -35.98
CA TYR A 433 -30.98 -20.93 -35.67
C TYR A 433 -32.17 -19.96 -35.70
N GLY A 434 -31.97 -18.70 -36.08
CA GLY A 434 -33.02 -17.68 -36.13
C GLY A 434 -33.53 -17.28 -34.75
N ALA A 435 -32.64 -17.24 -33.74
CA ALA A 435 -33.02 -16.88 -32.38
C ALA A 435 -33.44 -15.40 -32.29
N THR A 436 -34.67 -15.15 -31.87
CA THR A 436 -35.23 -13.79 -31.71
C THR A 436 -35.68 -13.55 -30.28
N GLY A 437 -35.90 -12.28 -29.92
CA GLY A 437 -36.48 -11.93 -28.62
C GLY A 437 -37.86 -12.56 -28.39
N GLU A 438 -38.66 -12.77 -29.45
CA GLU A 438 -39.94 -13.49 -29.35
C GLU A 438 -39.73 -14.97 -29.00
N LEU A 439 -38.75 -15.62 -29.62
CA LEU A 439 -38.41 -17.01 -29.31
C LEU A 439 -37.92 -17.15 -27.87
N ALA A 440 -37.11 -16.20 -27.40
CA ALA A 440 -36.69 -16.12 -26.00
C ALA A 440 -37.88 -15.95 -25.05
N GLY A 441 -38.90 -15.18 -25.44
CA GLY A 441 -40.15 -15.02 -24.69
C GLY A 441 -40.93 -16.32 -24.58
N ARG A 442 -41.13 -17.02 -25.70
CA ARG A 442 -41.79 -18.35 -25.71
C ARG A 442 -41.04 -19.38 -24.87
N PHE A 443 -39.71 -19.33 -24.92
CA PHE A 443 -38.86 -20.17 -24.08
C PHE A 443 -39.07 -19.87 -22.59
N LEU A 444 -39.02 -18.59 -22.18
CA LEU A 444 -39.22 -18.22 -20.78
C LEU A 444 -40.65 -18.50 -20.30
N ALA A 445 -41.67 -18.36 -21.14
CA ALA A 445 -43.03 -18.78 -20.83
C ALA A 445 -43.10 -20.29 -20.53
N SER A 446 -42.44 -21.10 -21.36
CA SER A 446 -42.34 -22.57 -21.15
C SER A 446 -41.56 -22.92 -19.89
N VAL A 447 -40.51 -22.15 -19.56
CA VAL A 447 -39.76 -22.31 -18.31
C VAL A 447 -40.65 -21.95 -17.12
N ALA A 448 -41.36 -20.82 -17.16
CA ALA A 448 -42.28 -20.39 -16.10
C ALA A 448 -43.34 -21.47 -15.84
N GLU A 449 -43.96 -22.02 -16.89
CA GLU A 449 -44.93 -23.11 -16.79
C GLU A 449 -44.34 -24.35 -16.08
N ARG A 450 -43.16 -24.81 -16.50
CA ARG A 450 -42.47 -25.96 -15.88
C ARG A 450 -42.09 -25.72 -14.42
N LEU A 451 -41.77 -24.47 -14.08
CA LEU A 451 -41.47 -24.06 -12.71
C LEU A 451 -42.74 -23.78 -11.88
N LYS A 452 -43.94 -23.94 -12.46
CA LYS A 452 -45.25 -23.64 -11.86
C LYS A 452 -45.40 -22.18 -11.45
N LEU A 453 -44.83 -21.28 -12.24
CA LEU A 453 -44.87 -19.85 -12.05
C LEU A 453 -45.88 -19.21 -13.03
N PRO A 454 -46.61 -18.17 -12.61
CA PRO A 454 -47.47 -17.42 -13.52
C PRO A 454 -46.67 -16.76 -14.66
N GLU A 455 -47.07 -16.99 -15.91
CA GLU A 455 -46.43 -16.41 -17.11
C GLU A 455 -46.43 -14.88 -17.10
N ARG A 456 -47.37 -14.24 -16.40
CA ARG A 456 -47.44 -12.77 -16.21
C ARG A 456 -46.19 -12.13 -15.60
N PHE A 457 -45.25 -12.92 -15.08
CA PHE A 457 -43.98 -12.44 -14.55
C PHE A 457 -42.84 -12.46 -15.58
N VAL A 458 -43.09 -12.99 -16.78
CA VAL A 458 -42.21 -12.80 -17.94
C VAL A 458 -42.55 -11.44 -18.57
N PHE A 459 -41.55 -10.59 -18.78
CA PHE A 459 -41.74 -9.27 -19.38
C PHE A 459 -40.58 -8.89 -20.31
N PRO A 460 -40.86 -8.05 -21.34
CA PRO A 460 -39.85 -7.64 -22.32
C PRO A 460 -38.79 -6.70 -21.72
N ALA A 461 -37.60 -6.77 -22.28
CA ALA A 461 -36.49 -5.87 -22.02
C ALA A 461 -36.02 -5.15 -23.30
N TYR A 462 -35.59 -3.92 -23.14
CA TYR A 462 -35.27 -2.93 -24.18
C TYR A 462 -33.86 -2.38 -23.96
N GLU A 463 -33.29 -1.72 -24.99
CA GLU A 463 -32.01 -1.02 -24.85
C GLU A 463 -32.10 0.15 -23.85
N ASP A 464 -31.03 0.41 -23.11
CA ASP A 464 -30.96 1.60 -22.25
C ASP A 464 -30.65 2.89 -23.01
N ASN A 465 -31.70 3.61 -23.39
CA ASN A 465 -31.56 4.90 -24.09
C ASN A 465 -30.84 5.95 -23.24
N PHE A 466 -30.91 5.90 -21.90
CA PHE A 466 -30.26 6.89 -21.04
C PHE A 466 -28.76 6.68 -20.97
N TYR A 467 -28.30 5.43 -21.00
CA TYR A 467 -26.87 5.12 -21.12
C TYR A 467 -26.26 5.72 -22.38
N TYR A 468 -26.94 5.58 -23.53
CA TYR A 468 -26.47 6.14 -24.79
C TYR A 468 -26.52 7.67 -24.83
N LEU A 469 -27.55 8.30 -24.26
CA LEU A 469 -27.65 9.76 -24.12
C LEU A 469 -26.58 10.35 -23.18
N TRP A 470 -26.32 9.68 -22.05
CA TRP A 470 -25.26 10.10 -21.13
C TRP A 470 -23.88 9.99 -21.79
N ARG A 471 -23.63 8.91 -22.54
CA ARG A 471 -22.39 8.73 -23.30
C ARG A 471 -22.21 9.77 -24.40
N GLU A 472 -23.27 10.13 -25.11
CA GLU A 472 -23.23 11.25 -26.06
C GLU A 472 -22.86 12.57 -25.35
N GLY A 473 -23.47 12.87 -24.20
CA GLY A 473 -23.17 14.08 -23.41
C GLY A 473 -21.78 14.10 -22.77
N ALA A 474 -21.13 12.94 -22.63
CA ALA A 474 -19.77 12.80 -22.12
C ALA A 474 -18.69 12.94 -23.21
N LEU A 475 -19.09 13.15 -24.48
CA LEU A 475 -18.14 13.40 -25.57
C LEU A 475 -17.49 14.80 -25.40
N PRO A 476 -16.19 14.94 -25.65
CA PRO A 476 -15.51 16.23 -25.65
C PRO A 476 -16.16 17.22 -26.63
N VAL A 477 -16.13 18.52 -26.31
CA VAL A 477 -16.79 19.62 -27.07
C VAL A 477 -16.36 19.68 -28.55
N ASN A 478 -15.26 19.02 -28.93
CA ASN A 478 -14.71 18.93 -30.29
C ASN A 478 -15.08 17.62 -31.04
N VAL A 479 -16.13 16.92 -30.61
CA VAL A 479 -16.65 15.70 -31.24
C VAL A 479 -18.16 15.89 -31.49
N THR A 480 -18.60 15.86 -32.75
CA THR A 480 -20.03 15.98 -33.09
C THR A 480 -20.65 14.59 -33.24
N ALA A 481 -21.98 14.46 -33.16
CA ALA A 481 -22.67 13.18 -33.36
C ALA A 481 -22.40 12.55 -34.74
N GLU A 482 -22.10 13.39 -35.75
CA GLU A 482 -21.73 13.00 -37.12
C GLU A 482 -20.25 12.63 -37.26
N ASP A 483 -19.39 13.15 -36.38
CA ASP A 483 -17.96 12.85 -36.28
C ASP A 483 -17.63 12.26 -34.90
N SER A 484 -18.29 11.14 -34.59
CA SER A 484 -17.93 10.32 -33.45
C SER A 484 -16.60 9.63 -33.78
N ARG A 485 -15.49 10.32 -33.47
CA ARG A 485 -14.14 9.73 -33.36
C ARG A 485 -14.09 8.74 -32.20
N LEU A 486 -14.97 7.75 -32.23
CA LEU A 486 -14.83 6.51 -31.49
C LEU A 486 -13.61 5.83 -32.11
N GLY A 487 -12.49 5.86 -31.39
CA GLY A 487 -11.26 5.17 -31.76
C GLY A 487 -11.44 3.64 -31.84
N ASP A 488 -12.59 3.12 -31.41
CA ASP A 488 -12.93 1.71 -31.40
C ASP A 488 -13.98 1.35 -32.47
N GLU A 489 -13.57 0.48 -33.40
CA GLU A 489 -14.40 -0.03 -34.49
C GLU A 489 -15.60 -0.86 -34.01
N LEU A 490 -15.47 -1.57 -32.88
CA LEU A 490 -16.52 -2.42 -32.31
C LEU A 490 -17.67 -1.58 -31.75
N GLU A 491 -17.39 -0.44 -31.12
CA GLU A 491 -18.46 0.46 -30.65
C GLU A 491 -19.23 1.08 -31.79
N ARG A 492 -18.53 1.48 -32.85
CA ARG A 492 -19.19 2.04 -34.04
C ARG A 492 -20.15 1.01 -34.64
N ALA A 493 -19.73 -0.26 -34.73
CA ALA A 493 -20.58 -1.34 -35.21
C ALA A 493 -21.78 -1.57 -34.28
N ARG A 494 -21.57 -1.55 -32.96
CA ARG A 494 -22.65 -1.73 -31.96
C ARG A 494 -23.67 -0.60 -32.01
N LEU A 495 -23.23 0.67 -32.02
CA LEU A 495 -24.13 1.82 -32.11
C LEU A 495 -24.92 1.81 -33.42
N ARG A 496 -24.26 1.53 -34.56
CA ARG A 496 -24.97 1.35 -35.85
C ARG A 496 -26.05 0.28 -35.76
N LYS A 497 -25.76 -0.86 -35.13
CA LYS A 497 -26.73 -1.95 -34.94
C LYS A 497 -27.92 -1.49 -34.07
N VAL A 498 -27.64 -0.87 -32.93
CA VAL A 498 -28.67 -0.40 -31.97
C VAL A 498 -29.58 0.65 -32.61
N PHE A 499 -29.02 1.66 -33.27
CA PHE A 499 -29.80 2.71 -33.93
C PHE A 499 -30.55 2.22 -35.18
N ALA A 500 -30.00 1.27 -35.95
CA ALA A 500 -30.70 0.66 -37.07
C ALA A 500 -31.84 -0.28 -36.61
N GLN A 501 -31.67 -0.95 -35.47
CA GLN A 501 -32.68 -1.82 -34.89
C GLN A 501 -33.85 -1.03 -34.30
N GLY A 502 -33.58 0.12 -33.69
CA GLY A 502 -34.57 0.96 -33.01
C GLY A 502 -34.59 0.68 -31.50
N LEU A 503 -34.61 1.75 -30.71
CA LEU A 503 -34.49 1.73 -29.24
C LEU A 503 -35.77 1.29 -28.52
N ASP A 504 -36.91 1.32 -29.21
CA ASP A 504 -38.22 0.88 -28.74
C ASP A 504 -38.47 -0.61 -29.01
N LYS A 505 -37.54 -1.30 -29.70
CA LYS A 505 -37.65 -2.72 -29.95
C LYS A 505 -37.18 -3.54 -28.76
N MET A 506 -37.96 -4.56 -28.44
CA MET A 506 -37.61 -5.56 -27.46
C MET A 506 -36.36 -6.33 -27.91
N ILE A 507 -35.31 -6.28 -27.10
CA ILE A 507 -34.03 -6.97 -27.33
C ILE A 507 -33.87 -8.24 -26.49
N GLY A 508 -34.72 -8.41 -25.47
CA GLY A 508 -34.65 -9.54 -24.55
C GLY A 508 -35.93 -9.72 -23.77
N GLN A 509 -35.94 -10.74 -22.91
CA GLN A 509 -37.05 -11.10 -22.04
C GLN A 509 -36.51 -11.48 -20.67
N VAL A 510 -37.21 -11.11 -19.61
CA VAL A 510 -36.77 -11.29 -18.22
C VAL A 510 -37.82 -12.10 -17.47
N LEU A 511 -37.35 -13.07 -16.69
CA LEU A 511 -38.15 -13.81 -15.71
C LEU A 511 -37.41 -13.76 -14.36
N PRO A 512 -37.87 -12.95 -13.39
CA PRO A 512 -37.28 -12.94 -12.05
C PRO A 512 -37.50 -14.28 -11.36
N LEU A 513 -36.45 -14.88 -10.82
CA LEU A 513 -36.52 -16.16 -10.13
C LEU A 513 -35.85 -16.08 -8.76
N ALA A 514 -36.55 -16.57 -7.75
CA ALA A 514 -36.00 -16.79 -6.41
C ALA A 514 -36.42 -18.17 -5.89
N ARG A 515 -35.67 -18.69 -4.92
CA ARG A 515 -36.12 -19.83 -4.12
C ARG A 515 -37.02 -19.33 -3.00
N SER A 516 -38.03 -20.12 -2.63
CA SER A 516 -38.83 -19.86 -1.44
C SER A 516 -37.95 -19.85 -0.18
N ALA A 517 -38.43 -19.25 0.91
CA ALA A 517 -37.68 -19.18 2.17
C ALA A 517 -37.25 -20.56 2.72
N LYS A 518 -37.98 -21.62 2.35
CA LYS A 518 -37.64 -23.02 2.70
C LYS A 518 -36.78 -23.73 1.64
N GLY A 519 -36.50 -23.11 0.49
CA GLY A 519 -35.69 -23.66 -0.61
C GLY A 519 -36.43 -24.67 -1.51
N GLU A 520 -37.62 -25.10 -1.13
CA GLU A 520 -38.33 -26.24 -1.74
C GLU A 520 -38.98 -25.90 -3.10
N ASN A 521 -39.40 -24.66 -3.30
CA ASN A 521 -40.12 -24.23 -4.50
C ASN A 521 -39.48 -22.99 -5.14
N TRP A 522 -39.75 -22.81 -6.43
CA TRP A 522 -39.45 -21.56 -7.14
C TRP A 522 -40.56 -20.55 -6.89
N GLN A 523 -40.18 -19.28 -6.79
CA GLN A 523 -41.10 -18.15 -6.71
C GLN A 523 -40.62 -17.04 -7.65
N SER A 524 -41.56 -16.25 -8.12
CA SER A 524 -41.34 -15.09 -8.98
C SER A 524 -42.26 -13.97 -8.54
N GLY A 525 -41.92 -12.74 -8.90
CA GLY A 525 -42.60 -11.54 -8.44
C GLY A 525 -42.57 -10.46 -9.50
N ARG A 526 -43.51 -9.52 -9.41
CA ARG A 526 -43.55 -8.37 -10.31
C ARG A 526 -42.41 -7.42 -9.94
N TRP A 527 -41.59 -7.05 -10.92
CA TRP A 527 -40.65 -5.95 -10.76
C TRP A 527 -41.40 -4.64 -10.97
N TYR A 528 -41.27 -3.72 -10.01
CA TYR A 528 -41.83 -2.37 -10.11
C TYR A 528 -40.75 -1.48 -10.71
N LEU A 529 -40.82 -1.29 -12.02
CA LEU A 529 -39.87 -0.49 -12.79
C LEU A 529 -40.37 0.95 -12.88
N ARG A 530 -39.46 1.92 -12.77
CA ARG A 530 -39.80 3.35 -12.65
C ARG A 530 -40.43 3.93 -13.92
N ASP A 531 -40.06 3.40 -15.08
CA ASP A 531 -40.48 3.84 -16.41
C ASP A 531 -41.36 2.79 -17.13
N GLU A 532 -41.93 1.84 -16.37
CA GLU A 532 -42.75 0.72 -16.84
C GLU A 532 -42.05 -0.27 -17.79
N HIS A 533 -40.80 0.01 -18.19
CA HIS A 533 -40.01 -0.80 -19.12
C HIS A 533 -38.72 -1.28 -18.45
N CYS A 534 -38.27 -2.49 -18.79
CA CYS A 534 -36.97 -2.99 -18.34
C CYS A 534 -35.91 -2.59 -19.36
N ARG A 535 -34.88 -1.83 -18.93
CA ARG A 535 -33.75 -1.44 -19.77
C ARG A 535 -32.49 -2.19 -19.34
N LEU A 536 -31.72 -2.68 -20.31
CA LEU A 536 -30.51 -3.50 -20.13
C LEU A 536 -29.26 -2.84 -20.70
#